data_AF-A0A932D850-F1
#
_entry.id   AF-A0A932D850-F1
#
_cell.length_a   1.000
_cell.length_b   1.000
_cell.length_c   1.000
_cell.angle_alpha   90.00
_cell.angle_beta   90.00
_cell.angle_gamma   90.00
#
_symmetry.space_group_name_H-M   'P 1'
#
loop_
_entity.id
_entity.type
_entity.pdbx_description
1 polymer ?
#
loop_
_entity_poly.entity_id
_entity_poly.type
_entity_poly.pdbx_seq_one_letter_code
_entity_poly.pdbx_strand_id
1 'polypeptide(L)'
;MQRSSHSRRAFTLIELLVVIGIIAILAALLFPALRSAKARAKTTACLSQIKQIGVASLSFAGDNNGNLPAATMPNTNRFLSPFQAVLHEVGTPKLFLCPADSERVAGTNSAFLDRSNTSYFVSYSARTDQPQSIVAGDRNVTHLFAGGAYGRITGAMRLHRTNSFGWWRDIHHWKGNLLLSDGSVRTTNAKQLNAQIAAQSDPSFDWYIPNGDVIFTPFP
;
A
#
# COMPACT_ATOMS: atom_id res chain seq x y z
N MET A 1 73.16 -8.49 -11.39
CA MET A 1 71.70 -8.25 -11.23
C MET A 1 71.33 -8.51 -9.77
N GLN A 2 71.26 -7.47 -8.93
CA GLN A 2 70.84 -7.59 -7.53
C GLN A 2 69.31 -7.53 -7.45
N ARG A 3 68.66 -8.62 -7.04
CA ARG A 3 67.21 -8.65 -6.75
C ARG A 3 66.99 -8.17 -5.32
N SER A 4 66.47 -6.96 -5.16
CA SER A 4 65.96 -6.45 -3.88
C SER A 4 64.72 -7.25 -3.46
N SER A 5 64.89 -8.18 -2.50
CA SER A 5 63.79 -8.92 -1.88
C SER A 5 62.96 -7.98 -1.00
N HIS A 6 61.84 -7.48 -1.54
CA HIS A 6 60.84 -6.83 -0.70
C HIS A 6 60.23 -7.88 0.23
N SER A 7 60.64 -7.85 1.51
CA SER A 7 59.95 -8.57 2.58
C SER A 7 58.51 -8.10 2.62
N ARG A 8 57.59 -8.92 2.08
CA ARG A 8 56.16 -8.66 2.20
C ARG A 8 55.79 -8.83 3.67
N ARG A 9 55.49 -7.72 4.35
CA ARG A 9 54.92 -7.74 5.71
C ARG A 9 53.61 -8.54 5.65
N ALA A 10 53.61 -9.72 6.27
CA ALA A 10 52.40 -10.51 6.44
C ALA A 10 51.57 -9.92 7.57
N PHE A 11 50.25 -9.85 7.36
CA PHE A 11 49.30 -9.36 8.36
C PHE A 11 49.31 -10.29 9.57
N THR A 12 49.37 -9.74 10.78
CA THR A 12 49.24 -10.54 12.00
C THR A 12 47.77 -10.87 12.25
N LEU A 13 47.52 -11.98 12.94
CA LEU A 13 46.16 -12.38 13.32
C LEU A 13 45.48 -11.31 14.19
N ILE A 14 46.24 -10.65 15.06
CA ILE A 14 45.74 -9.59 15.96
C ILE A 14 45.30 -8.36 15.15
N GLU A 15 46.09 -7.91 14.18
CA GLU A 15 45.73 -6.77 13.32
C GLU A 15 44.42 -7.06 12.57
N LEU A 16 44.24 -8.29 12.08
CA LEU A 16 43.00 -8.67 11.40
C LEU A 16 41.80 -8.66 12.35
N LEU A 17 41.99 -9.17 13.57
CA LEU A 17 40.95 -9.25 14.60
C LEU A 17 40.47 -7.86 15.04
N VAL A 18 41.39 -6.91 15.24
CA VAL A 18 41.02 -5.53 15.62
C VAL A 18 40.21 -4.86 14.51
N VAL A 19 40.59 -5.05 13.25
CA VAL A 19 39.88 -4.45 12.10
C VAL A 19 38.46 -4.99 11.98
N ILE A 20 38.25 -6.31 12.05
CA ILE A 20 36.90 -6.88 12.00
C ILE A 20 36.08 -6.46 13.24
N GLY A 21 36.73 -6.27 14.39
CA GLY A 21 36.08 -5.76 15.61
C GLY A 21 35.54 -4.35 15.43
N ILE A 22 36.33 -3.44 14.87
CA ILE A 22 35.90 -2.07 14.57
C ILE A 22 34.77 -2.08 13.54
N ILE A 23 34.88 -2.86 12.46
CA ILE A 23 33.82 -3.00 11.44
C ILE A 23 32.52 -3.51 12.07
N ALA A 24 32.59 -4.50 12.97
CA ALA A 24 31.43 -5.04 13.65
C ALA A 24 30.72 -4.00 14.53
N ILE A 25 31.47 -3.19 15.28
CA ILE A 25 30.91 -2.10 16.11
C ILE A 25 30.23 -1.05 15.24
N LEU A 26 30.90 -0.60 14.17
CA LEU A 26 30.34 0.37 13.24
C LEU A 26 29.06 -0.17 12.59
N ALA A 27 29.10 -1.41 12.07
CA ALA A 27 27.95 -2.04 11.46
C ALA A 27 26.77 -2.16 12.44
N ALA A 28 27.03 -2.55 13.70
CA ALA A 28 26.00 -2.68 14.74
C ALA A 28 25.24 -1.37 15.01
N LEU A 29 25.93 -0.22 14.93
CA LEU A 29 25.29 1.10 15.07
C LEU A 29 24.55 1.54 13.81
N LEU A 30 25.02 1.13 12.62
CA LEU A 30 24.41 1.51 11.34
C LEU A 30 23.14 0.69 11.02
N PHE A 31 23.06 -0.59 11.42
CA PHE A 31 21.94 -1.47 11.07
C PHE A 31 20.57 -0.98 11.56
N PRO A 32 20.37 -0.54 12.82
CA PRO A 32 19.09 -0.03 13.29
C PRO A 32 18.64 1.23 12.53
N ALA A 33 19.58 2.14 12.27
CA ALA A 33 19.31 3.38 11.54
C ALA A 33 18.90 3.10 10.09
N LEU A 34 19.61 2.20 9.39
CA LEU A 34 19.28 1.83 8.01
C LEU A 34 17.91 1.14 7.90
N ARG A 35 17.56 0.27 8.86
CA ARG A 35 16.23 -0.38 8.89
C ARG A 35 15.11 0.65 9.02
N SER A 36 15.27 1.62 9.92
CA SER A 36 14.30 2.71 10.11
C SER A 36 14.19 3.59 8.86
N ALA A 37 15.32 3.98 8.27
CA ALA A 37 15.35 4.78 7.03
C ALA A 37 14.65 4.06 5.87
N LYS A 38 14.91 2.76 5.67
CA LYS A 38 14.25 1.96 4.64
C LYS A 38 12.75 1.86 4.86
N ALA A 39 12.29 1.70 6.10
CA ALA A 39 10.86 1.66 6.42
C ALA A 39 10.17 2.99 6.08
N ARG A 40 10.78 4.12 6.45
CA ARG A 40 10.27 5.46 6.11
C ARG A 40 10.22 5.68 4.59
N ALA A 41 11.27 5.30 3.88
CA ALA A 41 11.31 5.40 2.42
C ALA A 41 10.19 4.59 1.75
N LYS A 42 9.89 3.38 2.25
CA LYS A 42 8.75 2.58 1.79
C LYS A 42 7.42 3.28 2.04
N THR A 43 7.21 3.87 3.23
CA THR A 43 5.98 4.61 3.55
C THR A 43 5.80 5.80 2.62
N THR A 44 6.85 6.60 2.40
CA THR A 44 6.81 7.73 1.46
C THR A 44 6.50 7.27 0.04
N ALA A 45 7.07 6.14 -0.40
CA ALA A 45 6.77 5.57 -1.71
C ALA A 45 5.32 5.08 -1.83
N CYS A 46 4.74 4.43 -0.81
CA CYS A 46 3.33 4.04 -0.82
C CYS A 46 2.41 5.26 -0.95
N LEU A 47 2.67 6.33 -0.17
CA LEU A 47 1.93 7.58 -0.27
C LEU A 47 2.03 8.23 -1.66
N SER A 48 3.23 8.25 -2.24
CA SER A 48 3.43 8.80 -3.59
C SER A 48 2.69 8.00 -4.66
N GLN A 49 2.68 6.67 -4.56
CA GLN A 49 2.02 5.82 -5.54
C GLN A 49 0.51 5.93 -5.47
N ILE A 50 -0.09 5.87 -4.27
CA ILE A 50 -1.54 6.05 -4.17
C ILE A 50 -1.97 7.48 -4.57
N LYS A 51 -1.13 8.50 -4.36
CA LYS A 51 -1.36 9.85 -4.88
C LYS A 51 -1.36 9.88 -6.41
N GLN A 52 -0.41 9.20 -7.06
CA GLN A 52 -0.35 9.07 -8.52
C GLN A 52 -1.57 8.32 -9.08
N ILE A 53 -2.06 7.28 -8.39
CA ILE A 53 -3.34 6.63 -8.72
C ILE A 53 -4.47 7.66 -8.70
N GLY A 54 -4.53 8.53 -7.69
CA GLY A 54 -5.54 9.57 -7.60
C GLY A 54 -5.48 10.61 -8.71
N VAL A 55 -4.28 11.09 -9.05
CA VAL A 55 -4.08 12.02 -10.18
C VAL A 55 -4.58 11.39 -11.48
N ALA A 56 -4.20 10.14 -11.76
CA ALA A 56 -4.65 9.43 -12.96
C ALA A 56 -6.16 9.15 -12.94
N SER A 57 -6.75 8.86 -11.77
CA SER A 57 -8.19 8.65 -11.62
C SER A 57 -8.99 9.93 -11.90
N LEU A 58 -8.46 11.09 -11.49
CA LEU A 58 -9.06 12.40 -11.79
C LEU A 58 -8.85 12.80 -13.24
N SER A 59 -7.71 12.48 -13.84
CA SER A 59 -7.47 12.65 -15.28
C SER A 59 -8.52 11.89 -16.09
N PHE A 60 -8.69 10.59 -15.78
CA PHE A 60 -9.73 9.77 -16.39
C PHE A 60 -11.13 10.38 -16.21
N ALA A 61 -11.45 10.86 -15.01
CA ALA A 61 -12.75 11.48 -14.75
C ALA A 61 -12.98 12.73 -15.61
N GLY A 62 -11.94 13.52 -15.90
CA GLY A 62 -12.01 14.66 -16.81
C GLY A 62 -12.50 14.27 -18.21
N ASP A 63 -12.06 13.11 -18.70
CA ASP A 63 -12.44 12.57 -20.01
C ASP A 63 -13.74 11.77 -20.00
N ASN A 64 -14.28 11.41 -18.82
CA ASN A 64 -15.41 10.49 -18.65
C ASN A 64 -16.58 11.12 -17.86
N ASN A 65 -16.97 12.35 -18.22
CA ASN A 65 -18.12 13.07 -17.64
C ASN A 65 -18.05 13.23 -16.11
N GLY A 66 -16.84 13.35 -15.55
CA GLY A 66 -16.63 13.45 -14.11
C GLY A 66 -16.74 12.13 -13.34
N ASN A 67 -16.93 11.00 -14.03
CA ASN A 67 -17.03 9.69 -13.39
C ASN A 67 -15.63 9.09 -13.14
N LEU A 68 -15.39 8.66 -11.91
CA LEU A 68 -14.17 7.91 -11.59
C LEU A 68 -14.16 6.56 -12.30
N PRO A 69 -12.98 5.97 -12.59
CA PRO A 69 -12.85 4.68 -13.25
C PRO A 69 -13.78 3.60 -12.68
N ALA A 70 -13.88 3.53 -11.34
CA ALA A 70 -14.70 2.54 -10.67
C ALA A 70 -16.21 2.71 -10.93
N ALA A 71 -16.70 3.95 -10.94
CA ALA A 71 -18.10 4.25 -11.18
C ALA A 71 -18.57 3.90 -12.61
N THR A 72 -17.65 3.90 -13.58
CA THR A 72 -17.96 3.55 -14.98
C THR A 72 -18.03 2.04 -15.24
N MET A 73 -17.59 1.22 -14.29
CA MET A 73 -17.49 -0.24 -14.46
C MET A 73 -18.08 -1.04 -13.27
N PRO A 74 -19.30 -0.74 -12.78
CA PRO A 74 -19.83 -1.30 -11.53
C PRO A 74 -20.23 -2.78 -11.60
N ASN A 75 -20.21 -3.39 -12.79
CA ASN A 75 -20.88 -4.67 -13.09
C ASN A 75 -20.06 -5.60 -13.98
N THR A 76 -18.81 -5.25 -14.30
CA THR A 76 -17.90 -6.22 -14.94
C THR A 76 -17.32 -7.11 -13.85
N ASN A 77 -17.46 -8.44 -13.97
CA ASN A 77 -16.70 -9.47 -13.23
C ASN A 77 -15.15 -9.35 -13.40
N ARG A 78 -14.67 -8.23 -13.95
CA ARG A 78 -13.27 -7.85 -14.07
C ARG A 78 -12.90 -6.97 -12.89
N PHE A 79 -12.60 -7.68 -11.81
CA PHE A 79 -12.04 -7.28 -10.51
C PHE A 79 -11.08 -6.09 -10.46
N LEU A 80 -10.44 -5.73 -11.57
CA LEU A 80 -9.37 -4.73 -11.64
C LEU A 80 -9.61 -3.73 -12.76
N SER A 81 -10.78 -3.76 -13.39
CA SER A 81 -11.11 -2.83 -14.48
C SER A 81 -10.94 -1.35 -14.08
N PRO A 82 -11.23 -0.90 -12.84
CA PRO A 82 -10.95 0.48 -12.46
C PRO A 82 -9.46 0.78 -12.42
N PHE A 83 -8.65 -0.13 -11.86
CA PHE A 83 -7.20 0.03 -11.84
C PHE A 83 -6.57 -0.18 -13.22
N GLN A 84 -7.18 -0.97 -14.10
CA GLN A 84 -6.73 -1.15 -15.47
C GLN A 84 -6.94 0.12 -16.30
N ALA A 85 -8.05 0.84 -16.08
CA ALA A 85 -8.26 2.16 -16.67
C ALA A 85 -7.19 3.15 -16.17
N VAL A 86 -6.93 3.19 -14.86
CA VAL A 86 -5.83 4.00 -14.31
C VAL A 86 -4.48 3.59 -14.88
N LEU A 87 -4.23 2.29 -15.07
CA LEU A 87 -3.00 1.76 -15.64
C LEU A 87 -2.80 2.20 -17.09
N HIS A 88 -3.87 2.34 -17.86
CA HIS A 88 -3.82 2.88 -19.22
C HIS A 88 -3.36 4.34 -19.22
N GLU A 89 -3.75 5.14 -18.22
CA GLU A 89 -3.30 6.52 -18.05
C GLU A 89 -1.82 6.63 -17.63
N VAL A 90 -1.34 5.73 -16.76
CA VAL A 90 0.01 5.84 -16.17
C VAL A 90 1.08 5.00 -16.86
N GLY A 91 0.69 3.97 -17.62
CA GLY A 91 1.58 3.08 -18.37
C GLY A 91 2.42 2.09 -17.55
N THR A 92 2.36 2.10 -16.20
CA THR A 92 3.20 1.21 -15.36
C THR A 92 2.42 0.44 -14.28
N PRO A 93 2.50 -0.91 -14.26
CA PRO A 93 1.81 -1.73 -13.26
C PRO A 93 2.46 -1.66 -11.87
N LYS A 94 3.72 -1.18 -11.77
CA LYS A 94 4.41 -1.02 -10.49
C LYS A 94 3.67 -0.07 -9.55
N LEU A 95 2.95 0.90 -10.11
CA LEU A 95 2.18 1.89 -9.37
C LEU A 95 1.17 1.27 -8.40
N PHE A 96 0.65 0.08 -8.71
CA PHE A 96 -0.40 -0.59 -7.95
C PHE A 96 0.13 -1.42 -6.78
N LEU A 97 1.45 -1.47 -6.56
CA LEU A 97 2.07 -2.11 -5.41
C LEU A 97 2.44 -1.06 -4.34
N CYS A 98 2.16 -1.34 -3.07
CA CYS A 98 2.78 -0.63 -1.96
C CYS A 98 4.07 -1.34 -1.54
N PRO A 99 5.26 -0.71 -1.56
CA PRO A 99 6.53 -1.32 -1.16
C PRO A 99 6.60 -1.86 0.27
N ALA A 100 5.67 -1.44 1.13
CA ALA A 100 5.53 -1.98 2.48
C ALA A 100 4.73 -3.29 2.52
N ASP A 101 3.98 -3.60 1.47
CA ASP A 101 3.22 -4.83 1.32
C ASP A 101 4.13 -5.99 0.92
N SER A 102 4.52 -6.81 1.89
CA SER A 102 5.42 -7.95 1.67
C SER A 102 4.74 -9.20 1.12
N GLU A 103 3.41 -9.24 1.05
CA GLU A 103 2.67 -10.41 0.53
C GLU A 103 2.40 -10.28 -0.98
N ARG A 104 2.76 -9.15 -1.61
CA ARG A 104 2.49 -8.84 -3.01
C ARG A 104 3.78 -8.58 -3.78
N VAL A 105 3.75 -8.85 -5.08
CA VAL A 105 4.85 -8.57 -6.01
C VAL A 105 4.32 -7.65 -7.11
N ALA A 106 5.12 -6.67 -7.52
CA ALA A 106 4.70 -5.74 -8.57
C ALA A 106 4.39 -6.49 -9.86
N GLY A 107 3.35 -6.06 -10.57
CA GLY A 107 3.04 -6.59 -11.88
C GLY A 107 4.19 -6.31 -12.86
N THR A 108 4.45 -7.25 -13.76
CA THR A 108 5.50 -7.13 -14.78
C THR A 108 4.92 -6.77 -16.16
N ASN A 109 3.61 -6.86 -16.34
CA ASN A 109 2.93 -6.62 -17.60
C ASN A 109 1.77 -5.64 -17.41
N SER A 110 1.73 -4.59 -18.23
CA SER A 110 0.66 -3.59 -18.20
C SER A 110 -0.69 -4.12 -18.76
N ALA A 111 -0.69 -5.29 -19.39
CA ALA A 111 -1.88 -5.89 -19.97
C ALA A 111 -2.87 -6.41 -18.91
N PHE A 112 -2.39 -6.82 -17.73
CA PHE A 112 -3.24 -7.38 -16.68
C PHE A 112 -2.70 -7.06 -15.28
N LEU A 113 -3.49 -6.34 -14.50
CA LEU A 113 -3.39 -6.41 -13.05
C LEU A 113 -4.08 -7.68 -12.55
N ASP A 114 -3.64 -8.20 -11.41
CA ASP A 114 -4.26 -9.32 -10.71
C ASP A 114 -4.32 -9.07 -9.19
N ARG A 115 -4.98 -9.99 -8.46
CA ARG A 115 -5.08 -9.90 -7.00
C ARG A 115 -3.74 -10.16 -6.31
N SER A 116 -2.70 -10.67 -6.95
CA SER A 116 -1.39 -10.90 -6.33
C SER A 116 -0.43 -9.70 -6.52
N ASN A 117 -0.79 -8.75 -7.38
CA ASN A 117 0.06 -7.62 -7.73
C ASN A 117 -0.53 -6.23 -7.43
N THR A 118 -1.71 -6.19 -6.80
CA THR A 118 -2.39 -4.95 -6.41
C THR A 118 -2.45 -4.82 -4.88
N SER A 119 -1.93 -3.74 -4.30
CA SER A 119 -1.92 -3.48 -2.86
C SER A 119 -3.03 -2.55 -2.37
N TYR A 120 -3.89 -2.07 -3.26
CA TYR A 120 -4.91 -1.08 -2.94
C TYR A 120 -6.31 -1.61 -3.21
N PHE A 121 -7.28 -1.28 -2.35
CA PHE A 121 -8.70 -1.40 -2.65
C PHE A 121 -9.19 -0.18 -3.43
N VAL A 122 -10.34 -0.32 -4.10
CA VAL A 122 -11.04 0.77 -4.79
C VAL A 122 -12.50 0.85 -4.33
N SER A 123 -13.06 2.06 -4.30
CA SER A 123 -14.49 2.24 -4.05
C SER A 123 -15.25 2.49 -5.36
N TYR A 124 -16.32 1.73 -5.56
CA TYR A 124 -17.27 1.89 -6.67
C TYR A 124 -18.29 3.01 -6.43
N SER A 125 -18.48 3.41 -5.18
CA SER A 125 -19.37 4.51 -4.79
C SER A 125 -18.65 5.85 -4.66
N ALA A 126 -17.38 5.92 -5.06
CA ALA A 126 -16.60 7.14 -4.99
C ALA A 126 -17.17 8.20 -5.95
N ARG A 127 -17.26 9.45 -5.49
CA ARG A 127 -17.76 10.56 -6.32
C ARG A 127 -16.80 11.75 -6.33
N THR A 128 -16.64 12.36 -7.50
CA THR A 128 -15.79 13.54 -7.72
C THR A 128 -16.39 14.84 -7.17
N ASP A 129 -17.72 14.91 -7.08
CA ASP A 129 -18.44 16.06 -6.52
C ASP A 129 -18.48 16.09 -4.98
N GLN A 130 -17.96 15.05 -4.33
CA GLN A 130 -17.85 14.93 -2.87
C GLN A 130 -16.39 14.80 -2.45
N PRO A 131 -15.67 15.89 -2.13
CA PRO A 131 -14.22 15.91 -1.85
C PRO A 131 -13.73 14.89 -0.80
N GLN A 132 -14.59 14.56 0.17
CA GLN A 132 -14.31 13.58 1.25
C GLN A 132 -14.57 12.11 0.86
N SER A 133 -15.05 11.84 -0.35
CA SER A 133 -15.37 10.50 -0.82
C SER A 133 -14.09 9.67 -0.93
N ILE A 134 -14.11 8.44 -0.38
CA ILE A 134 -12.95 7.54 -0.41
C ILE A 134 -12.90 6.90 -1.80
N VAL A 135 -11.81 7.12 -2.53
CA VAL A 135 -11.60 6.58 -3.89
C VAL A 135 -10.87 5.24 -3.83
N ALA A 136 -9.80 5.18 -3.04
CA ALA A 136 -8.95 4.00 -2.89
C ALA A 136 -8.29 4.00 -1.51
N GLY A 137 -7.69 2.87 -1.14
CA GLY A 137 -6.88 2.79 0.07
C GLY A 137 -6.08 1.51 0.14
N ASP A 138 -5.24 1.32 1.16
CA ASP A 138 -4.46 0.10 1.27
C ASP A 138 -5.34 -1.13 1.50
N ARG A 139 -4.99 -2.27 0.91
CA ARG A 139 -5.81 -3.49 0.99
C ARG A 139 -5.89 -4.13 2.37
N ASN A 140 -5.08 -3.69 3.34
CA ASN A 140 -5.07 -4.23 4.70
C ASN A 140 -6.23 -3.75 5.57
N VAL A 141 -7.28 -3.17 4.97
CA VAL A 141 -8.49 -2.79 5.68
C VAL A 141 -9.23 -4.00 6.24
N THR A 142 -9.74 -3.86 7.47
CA THR A 142 -10.54 -4.89 8.15
C THR A 142 -11.93 -4.39 8.48
N HIS A 143 -12.84 -5.34 8.65
CA HIS A 143 -14.22 -5.10 9.07
C HIS A 143 -14.57 -6.02 10.23
N LEU A 144 -15.42 -5.51 11.13
CA LEU A 144 -16.00 -6.29 12.22
C LEU A 144 -17.21 -7.08 11.72
N PHE A 145 -17.04 -8.39 11.62
CA PHE A 145 -18.11 -9.30 11.19
C PHE A 145 -19.07 -9.63 12.33
N ALA A 146 -20.25 -10.14 11.98
CA ALA A 146 -21.19 -10.70 12.95
C ALA A 146 -20.49 -11.77 13.80
N GLY A 147 -20.55 -11.62 15.14
CA GLY A 147 -19.79 -12.46 16.07
C GLY A 147 -18.55 -11.79 16.70
N GLY A 148 -18.27 -10.53 16.36
CA GLY A 148 -17.26 -9.72 17.06
C GLY A 148 -15.81 -9.95 16.62
N ALA A 149 -15.59 -10.74 15.56
CA ALA A 149 -14.27 -10.98 14.99
C ALA A 149 -13.95 -9.96 13.90
N TYR A 150 -12.74 -9.36 13.98
CA TYR A 150 -12.19 -8.60 12.88
C TYR A 150 -11.57 -9.54 11.86
N GLY A 151 -11.85 -9.29 10.58
CA GLY A 151 -11.19 -9.98 9.49
C GLY A 151 -10.81 -9.06 8.35
N ARG A 152 -9.85 -9.50 7.54
CA ARG A 152 -9.52 -8.80 6.28
C ARG A 152 -10.72 -8.88 5.35
N ILE A 153 -11.09 -7.74 4.79
CA ILE A 153 -12.15 -7.69 3.78
C ILE A 153 -11.60 -8.23 2.46
N THR A 154 -12.38 -9.02 1.73
CA THR A 154 -11.97 -9.55 0.43
C THR A 154 -13.11 -9.47 -0.56
N GLY A 155 -12.77 -9.26 -1.84
CA GLY A 155 -13.74 -9.18 -2.92
C GLY A 155 -14.55 -7.88 -2.90
N ALA A 156 -15.63 -7.88 -3.69
CA ALA A 156 -16.59 -6.79 -3.73
C ALA A 156 -17.55 -6.92 -2.55
N MET A 157 -17.63 -5.90 -1.72
CA MET A 157 -18.47 -5.90 -0.53
C MET A 157 -19.23 -4.59 -0.41
N ARG A 158 -20.54 -4.75 -0.21
CA ARG A 158 -21.43 -3.68 0.22
C ARG A 158 -21.18 -3.39 1.69
N LEU A 159 -20.88 -2.14 1.99
CA LEU A 159 -20.51 -1.66 3.32
C LEU A 159 -21.43 -0.53 3.75
N HIS A 160 -21.60 -0.37 5.06
CA HIS A 160 -22.38 0.69 5.67
C HIS A 160 -21.48 1.57 6.54
N ARG A 161 -21.81 2.86 6.60
CA ARG A 161 -21.07 3.82 7.46
C ARG A 161 -21.16 3.52 8.96
N THR A 162 -22.11 2.67 9.36
CA THR A 162 -22.31 2.20 10.73
C THR A 162 -21.49 0.96 11.07
N ASN A 163 -20.86 0.33 10.07
CA ASN A 163 -19.94 -0.76 10.34
C ASN A 163 -18.67 -0.27 11.05
N SER A 164 -18.01 -1.18 11.77
CA SER A 164 -16.73 -0.92 12.42
C SER A 164 -15.59 -1.43 11.57
N PHE A 165 -14.62 -0.56 11.31
CA PHE A 165 -13.47 -0.84 10.45
C PHE A 165 -12.15 -0.71 11.19
N GLY A 166 -11.12 -1.33 10.66
CA GLY A 166 -9.75 -1.23 11.17
C GLY A 166 -8.71 -1.44 10.09
N TRP A 167 -7.46 -1.52 10.52
CA TRP A 167 -6.32 -1.81 9.68
C TRP A 167 -5.58 -3.01 10.22
N TRP A 168 -5.15 -3.91 9.35
CA TRP A 168 -4.32 -5.04 9.74
C TRP A 168 -2.83 -4.66 9.81
N ARG A 169 -2.04 -5.49 10.50
CA ARG A 169 -0.65 -5.19 10.86
C ARG A 169 0.40 -5.41 9.76
N ASP A 170 0.01 -5.97 8.63
CA ASP A 170 0.88 -6.49 7.56
C ASP A 170 1.58 -5.42 6.70
N ILE A 171 0.92 -4.31 6.35
CA ILE A 171 1.50 -3.30 5.45
C ILE A 171 2.05 -2.10 6.23
N HIS A 172 1.26 -1.54 7.16
CA HIS A 172 1.62 -0.32 7.89
C HIS A 172 1.37 -0.39 9.40
N HIS A 173 1.41 -1.60 9.98
CA HIS A 173 1.27 -1.81 11.44
C HIS A 173 0.05 -1.09 12.06
N TRP A 174 -1.16 -1.60 11.80
CA TRP A 174 -2.43 -1.05 12.31
C TRP A 174 -2.79 0.35 11.78
N LYS A 175 -2.22 0.70 10.63
CA LYS A 175 -2.54 1.90 9.86
C LYS A 175 -2.77 1.52 8.39
N GLY A 176 -3.33 2.46 7.64
CA GLY A 176 -3.47 2.39 6.20
C GLY A 176 -3.70 3.76 5.59
N ASN A 177 -3.37 3.89 4.31
CA ASN A 177 -3.53 5.08 3.52
C ASN A 177 -4.89 5.07 2.83
N LEU A 178 -5.53 6.24 2.78
CA LEU A 178 -6.77 6.48 2.07
C LEU A 178 -6.54 7.59 1.07
N LEU A 179 -6.94 7.37 -0.17
CA LEU A 179 -7.07 8.38 -1.21
C LEU A 179 -8.50 8.92 -1.20
N LEU A 180 -8.62 10.23 -1.13
CA LEU A 180 -9.89 10.94 -1.26
C LEU A 180 -10.06 11.54 -2.66
N SER A 181 -11.28 11.88 -3.02
CA SER A 181 -11.62 12.42 -4.35
C SER A 181 -11.09 13.84 -4.59
N ASP A 182 -10.78 14.60 -3.53
CA ASP A 182 -9.99 15.83 -3.62
C ASP A 182 -8.51 15.59 -4.01
N GLY A 183 -8.13 14.32 -4.17
CA GLY A 183 -6.79 13.86 -4.47
C GLY A 183 -5.87 13.80 -3.26
N SER A 184 -6.30 14.20 -2.07
CA SER A 184 -5.50 14.10 -0.85
C SER A 184 -5.33 12.64 -0.43
N VAL A 185 -4.18 12.33 0.17
CA VAL A 185 -3.88 11.01 0.73
C VAL A 185 -3.67 11.15 2.22
N ARG A 186 -4.36 10.32 3.01
CA ARG A 186 -4.32 10.35 4.47
C ARG A 186 -3.93 8.99 5.01
N THR A 187 -2.84 8.94 5.79
CA THR A 187 -2.58 7.78 6.64
C THR A 187 -3.48 7.84 7.87
N THR A 188 -4.22 6.77 8.12
CA THR A 188 -5.22 6.68 9.18
C THR A 188 -4.94 5.49 10.10
N ASN A 189 -5.27 5.64 11.37
CA ASN A 189 -5.52 4.51 12.28
C ASN A 189 -7.02 4.13 12.25
N ALA A 190 -7.43 3.12 13.02
CA ALA A 190 -8.83 2.68 13.06
C ALA A 190 -9.81 3.81 13.42
N LYS A 191 -9.51 4.65 14.43
CA LYS A 191 -10.37 5.78 14.81
C LYS A 191 -10.56 6.77 13.65
N GLN A 192 -9.47 7.14 12.98
CA GLN A 192 -9.49 8.07 11.85
C GLN A 192 -10.19 7.47 10.62
N LEU A 193 -10.01 6.17 10.36
CA LEU A 193 -10.71 5.46 9.29
C LEU A 193 -12.23 5.49 9.51
N ASN A 194 -12.70 5.11 10.69
CA ASN A 194 -14.14 5.13 11.00
C ASN A 194 -14.72 6.55 10.94
N ALA A 195 -13.96 7.56 11.37
CA ALA A 195 -14.38 8.96 11.22
C ALA A 195 -14.49 9.39 9.75
N GLN A 196 -13.55 8.99 8.89
CA GLN A 196 -13.60 9.28 7.45
C GLN A 196 -14.77 8.56 6.77
N ILE A 197 -15.05 7.30 7.15
CA ILE A 197 -16.19 6.53 6.65
C ILE A 197 -17.52 7.16 7.09
N ALA A 198 -17.61 7.57 8.35
CA ALA A 198 -18.79 8.26 8.87
C ALA A 198 -19.00 9.64 8.21
N ALA A 199 -17.95 10.26 7.66
CA ALA A 199 -18.03 11.51 6.92
C ALA A 199 -18.48 11.34 5.45
N GLN A 200 -18.56 10.11 4.93
CA GLN A 200 -19.15 9.89 3.60
C GLN A 200 -20.63 10.27 3.59
N SER A 201 -21.07 10.86 2.47
CA SER A 201 -22.45 11.33 2.34
C SER A 201 -23.43 10.17 2.19
N ASP A 202 -23.06 9.13 1.45
CA ASP A 202 -23.93 7.97 1.25
C ASP A 202 -23.92 7.05 2.50
N PRO A 203 -25.08 6.53 2.94
CA PRO A 203 -25.17 5.66 4.11
C PRO A 203 -24.46 4.31 3.92
N SER A 204 -24.13 4.00 2.68
CA SER A 204 -23.62 2.72 2.27
C SER A 204 -22.84 2.87 0.97
N PHE A 205 -21.76 2.13 0.82
CA PHE A 205 -20.83 2.22 -0.30
C PHE A 205 -20.29 0.84 -0.65
N ASP A 206 -19.75 0.69 -1.85
CA ASP A 206 -19.19 -0.56 -2.36
C ASP A 206 -17.68 -0.43 -2.49
N TRP A 207 -16.96 -1.34 -1.84
CA TRP A 207 -15.51 -1.46 -1.98
C TRP A 207 -15.15 -2.79 -2.60
N TYR A 208 -14.07 -2.78 -3.37
CA TYR A 208 -13.40 -4.00 -3.78
C TYR A 208 -11.98 -4.05 -3.25
N ILE A 209 -11.71 -5.09 -2.48
CA ILE A 209 -10.43 -5.30 -1.83
C ILE A 209 -9.75 -6.51 -2.48
N PRO A 210 -8.55 -6.39 -3.05
CA PRO A 210 -7.89 -7.46 -3.78
C PRO A 210 -7.27 -8.52 -2.85
N ASN A 211 -7.86 -8.84 -1.70
CA ASN A 211 -7.32 -9.82 -0.76
C ASN A 211 -7.55 -11.27 -1.24
N GLY A 212 -6.76 -12.19 -0.68
CA GLY A 212 -7.08 -13.63 -0.69
C GLY A 212 -8.13 -13.94 0.37
N ASP A 213 -8.06 -15.10 1.01
CA ASP A 213 -9.05 -15.57 1.99
C ASP A 213 -9.28 -14.60 3.16
N VAL A 214 -10.48 -14.66 3.76
CA VAL A 214 -10.82 -13.92 4.98
C VAL A 214 -10.06 -14.53 6.15
N ILE A 215 -9.14 -13.77 6.74
CA ILE A 215 -8.42 -14.17 7.96
C ILE A 215 -9.11 -13.52 9.15
N PHE A 216 -9.66 -14.33 10.07
CA PHE A 216 -10.24 -13.87 11.33
C PHE A 216 -9.25 -14.06 12.47
N THR A 217 -8.92 -13.00 13.21
CA THR A 217 -8.32 -13.14 14.55
C THR A 217 -8.87 -12.07 15.50
N PRO A 218 -8.93 -12.34 16.82
CA PRO A 218 -9.18 -11.28 17.79
C PRO A 218 -8.10 -10.18 17.66
N PHE A 219 -8.51 -8.92 17.73
CA PHE A 219 -7.60 -7.79 17.93
C PHE A 219 -7.02 -7.87 19.34
N PRO A 220 -5.72 -7.53 19.55
CA PRO A 220 -5.20 -7.31 20.90
C PRO A 220 -5.79 -6.06 21.55
#